data_AF-A0A7W9AWQ9-F1
#
_entry.id   AF-A0A7W9AWQ9-F1
#
_cell.length_a   1.000
_cell.length_b   1.000
_cell.length_c   1.000
_cell.angle_alpha   90.00
_cell.angle_beta   90.00
_cell.angle_gamma   90.00
#
_symmetry.space_group_name_H-M   'P 1'
#
loop_
_entity.id
_entity.type
_entity.pdbx_description
1 polymer ?
#
loop_
_entity_poly.entity_id
_entity_poly.type
_entity_poly.pdbx_seq_one_letter_code
_entity_poly.pdbx_strand_id
1 'polypeptide(L)' 'MIKWSTVTGLALGFLAGVLSLSSGNTISVNGTAIAGWYGVWTLTLALGVGGLVFGVICALVFRALGMAARH' A
#
# COMPACT_ATOMS: atom_id res chain seq x y z
N MET A 1 -7.36 4.80 12.74
CA MET A 1 -7.13 3.52 12.03
C MET A 1 -6.62 3.74 10.61
N ILE A 2 -7.33 4.51 9.77
CA ILE A 2 -6.90 4.85 8.40
C ILE A 2 -5.45 5.36 8.32
N LYS A 3 -5.06 6.32 9.17
CA LYS A 3 -3.69 6.87 9.22
C LYS A 3 -2.61 5.79 9.35
N TRP A 4 -2.83 4.77 10.18
CA TRP A 4 -1.86 3.71 10.41
C TRP A 4 -1.78 2.73 9.23
N SER A 5 -2.91 2.40 8.61
CA SER A 5 -2.95 1.54 7.42
C SER A 5 -2.28 2.19 6.20
N THR A 6 -2.42 3.51 6.03
CA THR A 6 -1.73 4.24 4.96
C THR A 6 -0.22 4.31 5.21
N VAL A 7 0.20 4.55 6.46
CA VAL A 7 1.63 4.60 6.83
C VAL A 7 2.29 3.24 6.66
N THR A 8 1.65 2.14 7.06
CA THR A 8 2.20 0.80 6.83
C THR A 8 2.25 0.44 5.35
N GLY A 9 1.23 0.82 4.56
CA GLY A 9 1.24 0.67 3.11
C GLY A 9 2.40 1.42 2.44
N LEU A 10 2.63 2.68 2.82
CA LEU A 10 3.77 3.48 2.33
C LEU A 10 5.10 2.86 2.75
N ALA A 11 5.26 2.47 4.01
CA ALA A 11 6.49 1.88 4.52
C ALA A 11 6.82 0.55 3.82
N LEU A 12 5.82 -0.32 3.60
CA LEU A 12 5.98 -1.58 2.89
C LEU A 12 6.36 -1.36 1.43
N GLY A 13 5.72 -0.42 0.74
CA GLY A 13 6.06 -0.12 -0.65
C GLY A 13 7.45 0.48 -0.82
N PHE A 14 7.88 1.31 0.13
CA PHE A 14 9.23 1.85 0.15
C PHE A 14 10.27 0.76 0.41
N LEU A 15 10.08 -0.07 1.45
CA LEU A 15 10.99 -1.17 1.78
C LEU A 15 11.10 -2.19 0.63
N ALA A 16 9.97 -2.61 0.07
CA ALA A 16 9.96 -3.55 -1.06
C ALA A 16 10.65 -2.96 -2.30
N GLY A 17 10.41 -1.68 -2.59
CA GLY A 17 11.07 -0.98 -3.68
C GLY A 17 12.58 -0.87 -3.50
N VAL A 18 13.05 -0.46 -2.32
CA VAL A 18 14.49 -0.35 -2.00
C VAL A 18 15.17 -1.72 -2.03
N LEU A 19 14.53 -2.78 -1.51
CA LEU A 19 15.07 -4.14 -1.55
C LEU A 19 15.16 -4.68 -2.97
N SER A 20 14.17 -4.39 -3.82
CA SER A 20 14.23 -4.76 -5.24
C SER A 20 15.33 -4.00 -5.98
N LEU A 21 15.51 -2.70 -5.69
CA LEU A 21 16.57 -1.90 -6.27
C LEU A 21 17.96 -2.39 -5.83
N SER A 22 18.13 -2.68 -4.54
CA SER A 22 19.38 -3.17 -3.95
C SER A 22 19.76 -4.57 -4.44
N SER A 23 18.77 -5.43 -4.68
CA SER A 23 19.00 -6.78 -5.21
C SER A 23 19.22 -6.81 -6.74
N GLY A 24 19.12 -5.68 -7.43
CA GLY A 24 19.18 -5.60 -8.89
C GLY A 24 17.96 -6.20 -9.59
N ASN A 25 16.88 -6.47 -8.84
CA ASN A 25 15.67 -7.06 -9.37
C ASN A 25 14.81 -5.97 -10.04
N THR A 26 14.48 -6.19 -11.30
CA THR A 26 13.71 -5.21 -12.09
C THR A 26 12.22 -5.48 -11.95
N ILE A 27 11.47 -4.45 -11.58
CA ILE A 27 10.03 -4.56 -11.36
C ILE A 27 9.34 -4.26 -12.68
N SER A 28 8.57 -5.23 -13.18
CA SER A 28 7.84 -5.11 -14.45
C SER A 28 6.34 -5.05 -14.18
N VAL A 29 5.66 -4.06 -14.76
CA VAL A 29 4.20 -3.94 -14.73
C VAL A 29 3.73 -3.93 -16.17
N ASN A 30 2.83 -4.85 -16.57
CA ASN A 30 2.34 -4.95 -17.95
C ASN A 30 3.46 -5.01 -19.03
N GLY A 31 4.60 -5.61 -18.69
CA GLY A 31 5.75 -5.71 -19.61
C GLY A 31 6.63 -4.46 -19.67
N THR A 32 6.28 -3.35 -19.00
CA THR A 32 7.17 -2.20 -18.85
C THR A 32 8.02 -2.35 -17.59
N ALA A 33 9.33 -2.33 -17.76
CA ALA A 33 10.29 -2.31 -16.68
C ALA A 33 10.32 -0.93 -16.01
N ILE A 34 10.00 -0.90 -14.73
CA ILE A 34 10.10 0.29 -13.88
C ILE A 34 11.38 0.14 -13.06
N ALA A 35 12.43 0.85 -13.47
CA ALA A 35 13.76 0.74 -12.91
C ALA A 35 14.16 1.96 -12.07
N GLY A 36 15.15 1.77 -11.20
CA GLY A 36 15.74 2.82 -10.40
C GLY A 36 14.82 3.35 -9.30
N TRP A 37 15.16 4.53 -8.79
CA TRP A 37 14.41 5.21 -7.74
C TRP A 37 12.97 5.55 -8.15
N TYR A 38 12.70 5.73 -9.44
CA TYR A 38 11.34 5.95 -9.93
C TYR A 38 10.42 4.77 -9.58
N GLY A 39 10.87 3.53 -9.78
CA GLY A 39 10.09 2.34 -9.43
C GLY A 39 9.81 2.22 -7.92
N VAL A 40 10.76 2.60 -7.08
CA VAL A 40 10.59 2.63 -5.62
C VAL A 40 9.43 3.54 -5.23
N TRP A 41 9.39 4.76 -5.78
CA TRP A 41 8.31 5.72 -5.50
C TRP A 41 6.98 5.27 -6.07
N THR A 42 6.96 4.69 -7.28
CA THR A 42 5.74 4.13 -7.87
C THR A 42 5.12 3.05 -6.97
N LEU A 43 5.92 2.11 -6.45
CA LEU A 43 5.45 1.09 -5.51
C LEU A 43 5.01 1.65 -4.18
N THR A 44 5.77 2.58 -3.64
CA THR A 44 5.46 3.28 -2.39
C THR A 44 4.08 3.92 -2.47
N LEU A 45 3.81 4.66 -3.54
CA LEU A 45 2.52 5.30 -3.76
C LEU A 45 1.41 4.28 -4.03
N ALA A 46 1.65 3.26 -4.85
CA ALA A 46 0.65 2.23 -5.14
C ALA A 46 0.21 1.48 -3.87
N LEU A 47 1.17 1.05 -3.05
CA LEU A 47 0.89 0.37 -1.77
C LEU A 47 0.37 1.33 -0.70
N GLY A 48 0.78 2.59 -0.71
CA GLY A 48 0.21 3.63 0.15
C GLY A 48 -1.27 3.88 -0.14
N VAL A 49 -1.66 3.98 -1.41
CA VAL A 49 -3.06 4.10 -1.83
C VAL A 49 -3.83 2.83 -1.49
N GLY A 50 -3.26 1.65 -1.75
CA GLY A 50 -3.87 0.38 -1.33
C GLY A 50 -4.12 0.30 0.18
N GLY A 51 -3.15 0.72 1.00
CA GLY A 51 -3.29 0.81 2.45
C GLY A 51 -4.35 1.81 2.91
N LEU A 52 -4.52 2.92 2.19
CA LEU A 52 -5.59 3.90 2.44
C LEU A 52 -6.97 3.29 2.15
N VAL A 53 -7.14 2.68 0.97
CA VAL A 53 -8.41 2.02 0.58
C VAL A 53 -8.77 0.93 1.59
N PHE A 54 -7.81 0.08 1.96
CA PHE A 54 -8.00 -0.94 2.99
C PHE A 54 -8.43 -0.32 4.33
N GLY A 55 -7.76 0.76 4.76
CA GLY A 55 -8.12 1.49 5.98
C GLY A 55 -9.55 2.03 5.95
N VAL A 56 -10.00 2.55 4.80
CA VAL A 56 -11.38 3.05 4.61
C VAL A 56 -12.39 1.91 4.65
N ILE A 57 -12.12 0.80 3.97
CA ILE A 57 -12.98 -0.39 4.00
C ILE A 57 -13.14 -0.89 5.42
N CYS A 58 -12.04 -1.09 6.16
CA CYS A 58 -12.11 -1.52 7.55
C CYS A 58 -12.91 -0.52 8.41
N ALA A 59 -12.72 0.78 8.23
CA ALA A 59 -13.48 1.79 8.97
C ALA A 59 -15.00 1.69 8.70
N LEU A 60 -15.40 1.44 7.45
CA LEU A 60 -16.80 1.21 7.08
C LEU A 60 -17.34 -0.09 7.67
N VAL A 61 -16.56 -1.17 7.64
CA VAL A 61 -16.93 -2.47 8.22
C VAL A 61 -17.16 -2.35 9.73
N PHE A 62 -16.25 -1.71 10.46
CA PHE A 62 -16.44 -1.49 11.90
C PHE A 62 -17.63 -0.59 12.20
N ARG A 63 -17.89 0.42 11.36
CA ARG A 63 -19.09 1.23 11.48
C ARG A 63 -20.37 0.41 11.27
N ALA A 64 -20.39 -0.48 10.28
CA ALA A 64 -21.51 -1.37 10.03
C ALA A 64 -21.72 -2.37 11.19
N LEU A 65 -20.65 -2.99 11.69
CA LEU A 65 -20.69 -3.86 12.86
C LEU A 65 -21.21 -3.13 14.11
N GLY A 66 -20.77 -1.88 14.33
CA GLY A 66 -21.25 -1.06 15.44
C GLY A 66 -22.71 -0.64 15.33
N MET A 67 -23.28 -0.58 14.12
CA MET A 67 -24.72 -0.37 13.91
C MET A 67 -25.50 -1.67 14.10
N ALA A 68 -24.96 -2.80 13.62
CA ALA A 68 -25.58 -4.12 13.77
C ALA A 68 -25.60 -4.61 15.22
N ALA A 69 -24.54 -4.32 16.00
CA ALA A 69 -24.45 -4.71 17.41
C ALA A 69 -25.34 -3.88 18.35
N ARG A 70 -25.98 -2.81 17.86
CA ARG A 70 -26.98 -2.03 18.61
C ARG A 70 -28.41 -2.51 18.37
N HIS A 71 -28.57 -3.55 17.56
CA HIS A 71 -29.84 -4.23 17.29
C HIS A 71 -29.88 -5.58 18.00
#